data_AF-A0A927NGG9-F1
#
_entry.id   AF-A0A927NGG9-F1
#
_cell.length_a   1.000
_cell.length_b   1.000
_cell.length_c   1.000
_cell.angle_alpha   90.00
_cell.angle_beta   90.00
_cell.angle_gamma   90.00
#
_symmetry.space_group_name_H-M   'P 1'
#
loop_
_entity.id
_entity.type
_entity.pdbx_description
1 polymer ?
#
loop_
_entity_poly.entity_id
_entity_poly.type
_entity_poly.pdbx_seq_one_letter_code
_entity_poly.pdbx_strand_id
1 'polypeptide(L)'
;MVLIINGTLSIAGQPAWIYASMMKVIYDINQALLEKGKRPLCIIGLVNNGNIYNFVDMIKNNLKNSTIMCVTDDFRDKYIDFNRVASSTTFGAETYYGQDFIYKSKKGKVFVFDLPYPFPNKNNKEVFKTEKSKVEYYSKILPFAIKVVDEFDCDLSEGKIVPVVLSEKYTAISLEPGATVLDLLTKMHV
;
A
#
# COMPACT_ATOMS: atom_id res chain seq x y z
N MET A 1 7.19 -1.60 16.57
CA MET A 1 6.35 -0.50 16.07
C MET A 1 5.79 -0.88 14.71
N VAL A 2 4.51 -0.58 14.48
CA VAL A 2 3.80 -0.81 13.21
C VAL A 2 3.11 0.50 12.85
N LEU A 3 3.28 0.94 11.61
CA LEU A 3 2.59 2.09 11.04
C LEU A 3 1.67 1.59 9.93
N ILE A 4 0.40 1.93 10.03
CA ILE A 4 -0.61 1.58 9.03
C ILE A 4 -1.02 2.87 8.32
N ILE A 5 -0.93 2.86 6.99
CA ILE A 5 -1.39 3.93 6.13
C ILE A 5 -2.66 3.44 5.43
N ASN A 6 -3.75 4.21 5.51
CA ASN A 6 -4.97 3.93 4.75
C ASN A 6 -4.79 4.45 3.31
N GLY A 7 -4.30 3.59 2.43
CA GLY A 7 -3.94 3.93 1.06
C GLY A 7 -2.56 3.40 0.68
N THR A 8 -2.15 3.70 -0.56
CA THR A 8 -0.87 3.27 -1.10
C THR A 8 0.30 4.01 -0.45
N LEU A 9 1.49 3.42 -0.46
CA LEU A 9 2.74 4.10 -0.12
C LEU A 9 3.21 4.92 -1.33
N SER A 10 2.47 5.98 -1.64
CA SER A 10 2.76 6.91 -2.72
C SER A 10 2.39 8.36 -2.38
N ILE A 11 3.00 9.30 -3.07
CA ILE A 11 2.71 10.73 -3.01
C ILE A 11 2.47 11.21 -4.43
N ALA A 12 1.31 11.81 -4.67
CA ALA A 12 0.90 12.28 -5.99
C ALA A 12 0.81 13.81 -6.05
N GLY A 13 0.77 14.35 -7.26
CA GLY A 13 0.61 15.79 -7.51
C GLY A 13 1.90 16.59 -7.28
N GLN A 14 1.75 17.89 -7.01
CA GLN A 14 2.86 18.81 -6.75
C GLN A 14 3.87 18.32 -5.69
N PRO A 15 3.46 17.69 -4.56
CA PRO A 15 4.41 17.22 -3.56
C PRO A 15 5.05 15.86 -3.89
N ALA A 16 4.84 15.31 -5.10
CA ALA A 16 5.31 13.96 -5.45
C ALA A 16 6.79 13.75 -5.14
N TRP A 17 7.64 14.75 -5.41
CA TRP A 17 9.09 14.73 -5.16
C TRP A 17 9.52 14.29 -3.74
N ILE A 18 8.63 14.41 -2.74
CA ILE A 18 8.86 13.95 -1.36
C ILE A 18 9.05 12.42 -1.30
N TYR A 19 8.58 11.65 -2.28
CA TYR A 19 8.75 10.19 -2.34
C TYR A 19 10.22 9.78 -2.17
N ALA A 20 11.15 10.54 -2.77
CA ALA A 20 12.57 10.25 -2.73
C ALA A 20 13.14 10.41 -1.31
N SER A 21 12.71 11.47 -0.60
CA SER A 21 13.07 11.69 0.80
C SER A 21 12.51 10.59 1.71
N MET A 22 11.25 10.18 1.49
CA MET A 22 10.64 9.06 2.24
C MET A 22 11.43 7.76 2.06
N MET A 23 11.78 7.40 0.82
CA MET A 23 12.62 6.22 0.56
C MET A 23 13.94 6.27 1.31
N LYS A 24 14.67 7.39 1.20
CA LYS A 24 15.98 7.54 1.84
C LYS A 24 15.90 7.42 3.36
N VAL A 25 14.97 8.15 3.98
CA VAL A 25 14.81 8.16 5.45
C VAL A 25 14.42 6.78 5.96
N ILE A 26 13.45 6.12 5.33
CA ILE A 26 13.02 4.77 5.73
C ILE A 26 14.18 3.78 5.58
N TYR A 27 14.92 3.86 4.48
CA TYR A 27 16.08 3.01 4.25
C TYR A 27 17.15 3.20 5.33
N ASP A 28 17.53 4.44 5.65
CA ASP A 28 18.55 4.73 6.64
C ASP A 28 18.16 4.25 8.04
N ILE A 29 16.91 4.46 8.43
CA ILE A 29 16.38 3.94 9.70
C ILE A 29 16.44 2.41 9.70
N ASN A 30 16.06 1.76 8.60
CA ASN A 30 16.11 0.31 8.49
C ASN A 30 17.54 -0.23 8.58
N GLN A 31 18.54 0.41 7.95
CA GLN A 31 19.94 0.01 8.09
C GLN A 31 20.39 0.14 9.56
N ALA A 32 20.12 1.28 10.20
CA ALA A 32 20.48 1.49 11.60
C ALA A 32 19.78 0.50 12.57
N LEU A 33 18.57 0.04 12.25
CA LEU A 33 17.89 -1.01 13.00
C LEU A 33 18.55 -2.37 12.78
N LEU A 34 18.87 -2.71 11.53
CA LEU A 34 19.50 -3.98 11.17
C LEU A 34 20.90 -4.13 11.77
N GLU A 35 21.70 -3.06 11.76
CA GLU A 35 23.02 -3.01 12.43
C GLU A 35 22.93 -3.30 13.94
N LYS A 36 21.80 -2.95 14.56
CA LYS A 36 21.49 -3.22 15.97
C LYS A 36 20.79 -4.57 16.20
N GLY A 37 20.74 -5.44 15.18
CA GLY A 37 20.07 -6.74 15.25
C GLY A 37 18.54 -6.64 15.37
N LYS A 38 17.95 -5.49 15.05
CA LYS A 38 16.50 -5.27 15.11
C LYS A 38 15.86 -5.47 13.74
N ARG A 39 14.57 -5.80 13.73
CA ARG A 39 13.77 -5.86 12.51
C ARG A 39 13.61 -4.46 11.88
N PRO A 40 13.54 -4.34 10.54
CA PRO A 40 13.15 -3.10 9.86
C PRO A 40 11.81 -2.55 10.37
N LEU A 41 11.51 -1.28 10.10
CA LEU A 41 10.19 -0.70 10.36
C LEU A 41 9.10 -1.49 9.63
N CYS A 42 7.97 -1.74 10.30
CA CYS A 42 6.77 -2.24 9.63
C CYS A 42 5.88 -1.06 9.30
N ILE A 43 5.88 -0.70 8.02
CA ILE A 43 4.96 0.29 7.45
C ILE A 43 4.14 -0.48 6.42
N ILE A 44 2.81 -0.44 6.54
CA ILE A 44 1.89 -1.14 5.65
C ILE A 44 0.95 -0.09 5.07
N GLY A 45 1.01 0.12 3.76
CA GLY A 45 -0.05 0.83 3.04
C GLY A 45 -1.15 -0.16 2.70
N LEU A 46 -2.38 0.06 3.14
CA LEU A 46 -3.50 -0.82 2.79
C LEU A 46 -4.28 -0.22 1.63
N VAL A 47 -4.31 -0.95 0.52
CA VAL A 47 -4.90 -0.50 -0.74
C VAL A 47 -6.29 -1.10 -0.86
N ASN A 48 -7.30 -0.24 -0.75
CA ASN A 48 -8.72 -0.63 -0.77
C ASN A 48 -9.47 -0.06 -1.99
N ASN A 49 -8.75 0.53 -2.95
CA ASN A 49 -9.30 1.11 -4.16
C ASN A 49 -8.27 1.06 -5.31
N GLY A 50 -8.69 1.49 -6.50
CA GLY A 50 -7.85 1.54 -7.69
C GLY A 50 -7.78 0.22 -8.45
N ASN A 51 -7.07 0.23 -9.58
CA ASN A 51 -7.09 -0.86 -10.57
C ASN A 51 -6.59 -2.19 -9.99
N ILE A 52 -5.54 -2.17 -9.17
CA ILE A 52 -5.00 -3.38 -8.54
C ILE A 52 -6.01 -4.03 -7.60
N TYR A 53 -6.70 -3.25 -6.77
CA TYR A 53 -7.73 -3.76 -5.88
C TYR A 53 -8.90 -4.36 -6.69
N ASN A 54 -9.38 -3.63 -7.69
CA ASN A 54 -10.46 -4.10 -8.57
C ASN A 54 -10.11 -5.40 -9.30
N PHE A 55 -8.87 -5.50 -9.80
CA PHE A 55 -8.37 -6.71 -10.44
C PHE A 55 -8.38 -7.89 -9.46
N VAL A 56 -7.86 -7.70 -8.25
CA VAL A 56 -7.81 -8.74 -7.22
C VAL A 56 -9.21 -9.17 -6.80
N ASP A 57 -10.13 -8.24 -6.62
CA ASP A 57 -11.52 -8.52 -6.27
C ASP A 57 -12.20 -9.38 -7.34
N MET A 58 -11.94 -9.11 -8.62
CA MET A 58 -12.46 -9.90 -9.74
C MET A 58 -11.92 -11.34 -9.75
N ILE A 59 -10.64 -11.54 -9.42
CA ILE A 59 -10.01 -12.87 -9.48
C ILE A 59 -10.02 -13.63 -8.15
N LYS A 60 -10.50 -13.03 -7.06
CA LYS A 60 -10.32 -13.56 -5.69
C LYS A 60 -10.78 -15.00 -5.51
N ASN A 61 -11.87 -15.40 -6.19
CA ASN A 61 -12.43 -16.75 -6.10
C ASN A 61 -11.56 -17.81 -6.79
N ASN A 62 -10.69 -17.40 -7.72
CA ASN A 62 -9.77 -18.29 -8.44
C ASN A 62 -8.39 -18.37 -7.77
N LEU A 63 -8.11 -17.52 -6.78
CA LEU A 63 -6.85 -17.57 -6.02
C LEU A 63 -6.89 -18.66 -4.96
N LYS A 64 -5.80 -19.41 -4.81
CA LYS A 64 -5.64 -20.37 -3.70
C LYS A 64 -5.43 -19.62 -2.39
N ASN A 65 -6.00 -20.12 -1.29
CA ASN A 65 -5.75 -19.56 0.03
C ASN A 65 -4.26 -19.68 0.40
N SER A 66 -3.79 -18.79 1.28
CA SER A 66 -2.37 -18.71 1.69
C SER A 66 -1.41 -18.41 0.53
N THR A 67 -1.86 -17.61 -0.44
CA THR A 67 -1.03 -17.18 -1.56
C THR A 67 -0.59 -15.74 -1.35
N ILE A 68 0.67 -15.45 -1.67
CA ILE A 68 1.17 -14.09 -1.74
C ILE A 68 1.93 -13.87 -3.05
N MET A 69 1.78 -12.68 -3.61
CA MET A 69 2.45 -12.24 -4.83
C MET A 69 2.99 -10.82 -4.63
N CYS A 70 4.26 -10.62 -4.94
CA CYS A 70 4.82 -9.28 -5.14
C CYS A 70 4.54 -8.87 -6.60
N VAL A 71 3.88 -7.73 -6.80
CA VAL A 71 3.37 -7.36 -8.12
C VAL A 71 4.49 -6.75 -8.97
N THR A 72 4.84 -7.42 -10.07
CA THR A 72 5.83 -6.91 -11.03
C THR A 72 5.21 -5.88 -11.97
N ASP A 73 6.05 -5.00 -12.54
CA ASP A 73 5.61 -4.06 -13.57
C ASP A 73 5.03 -4.81 -14.78
N ASP A 74 5.68 -5.89 -15.23
CA ASP A 74 5.18 -6.67 -16.38
C ASP A 74 3.80 -7.30 -16.12
N PHE A 75 3.56 -7.80 -14.90
CA PHE A 75 2.24 -8.32 -14.53
C PHE A 75 1.20 -7.19 -14.49
N ARG A 76 1.58 -6.06 -13.91
CA ARG A 76 0.73 -4.88 -13.78
C ARG A 76 0.31 -4.36 -15.15
N ASP A 77 1.27 -4.12 -16.04
CA ASP A 77 1.01 -3.60 -17.38
C ASP A 77 0.19 -4.59 -18.21
N LYS A 78 0.40 -5.90 -18.04
CA LYS A 78 -0.31 -6.92 -18.82
C LYS A 78 -1.74 -7.19 -18.35
N TYR A 79 -2.01 -7.15 -17.04
CA TYR A 79 -3.27 -7.64 -16.48
C TYR A 79 -4.07 -6.62 -15.67
N ILE A 80 -3.41 -5.62 -15.08
CA ILE A 80 -4.06 -4.64 -14.20
C ILE A 80 -4.33 -3.34 -14.96
N ASP A 81 -3.29 -2.78 -15.58
CA ASP A 81 -3.30 -1.49 -16.28
C ASP A 81 -3.24 -1.67 -17.81
N PHE A 82 -3.84 -2.75 -18.33
CA PHE A 82 -3.76 -3.20 -19.73
C PHE A 82 -4.20 -2.17 -20.79
N ASN A 83 -5.01 -1.18 -20.42
CA ASN A 83 -5.47 -0.11 -21.30
C ASN A 83 -4.56 1.13 -21.29
N ARG A 84 -3.43 1.09 -20.58
CA ARG A 84 -2.50 2.22 -20.46
C ARG A 84 -1.20 1.90 -21.18
N VAL A 85 -0.54 2.94 -21.70
CA VAL A 85 0.82 2.80 -22.22
C VAL A 85 1.74 2.51 -21.02
N ALA A 86 2.44 1.38 -21.08
CA ALA A 86 3.40 1.00 -20.06
C ALA A 86 4.44 2.11 -19.85
N SER A 87 4.87 2.29 -18.60
CA SER A 87 5.95 3.23 -18.30
C SER A 87 7.22 2.81 -19.02
N SER A 88 7.89 3.76 -19.67
CA SER A 88 9.19 3.51 -20.32
C SER A 88 10.32 3.21 -19.33
N THR A 89 10.06 3.36 -18.02
CA THR A 89 11.06 3.11 -16.96
C THR A 89 10.53 2.10 -15.95
N THR A 90 9.68 2.55 -15.02
CA THR A 90 9.05 1.69 -14.03
C THR A 90 7.74 2.31 -13.57
N PHE A 91 6.80 1.49 -13.11
CA PHE A 91 5.56 1.96 -12.49
C PHE A 91 5.89 2.81 -11.24
N GLY A 92 5.24 3.97 -11.13
CA GLY A 92 5.34 4.85 -9.96
C GLY A 92 6.74 5.44 -9.75
N ALA A 93 7.53 5.61 -10.81
CA ALA A 93 8.93 6.08 -10.74
C ALA A 93 9.10 7.33 -9.88
N GLU A 94 8.20 8.31 -10.00
CA GLU A 94 8.29 9.62 -9.35
C GLU A 94 7.25 9.85 -8.24
N THR A 95 6.51 8.82 -7.85
CA THR A 95 5.38 8.96 -6.92
C THR A 95 5.38 7.90 -5.82
N TYR A 96 5.79 6.67 -6.11
CA TYR A 96 5.71 5.56 -5.14
C TYR A 96 6.98 5.46 -4.31
N TYR A 97 6.83 5.07 -3.04
CA TYR A 97 7.92 4.70 -2.15
C TYR A 97 7.70 3.33 -1.50
N GLY A 98 6.66 2.59 -1.91
CA GLY A 98 6.42 1.21 -1.54
C GLY A 98 6.04 0.31 -2.72
N GLN A 99 6.14 -0.99 -2.47
CA GLN A 99 5.91 -2.08 -3.40
C GLN A 99 4.62 -2.82 -3.05
N ASP A 100 3.76 -3.00 -4.04
CA ASP A 100 2.48 -3.66 -3.90
C ASP A 100 2.62 -5.18 -3.79
N PHE A 101 1.82 -5.74 -2.88
CA PHE A 101 1.62 -7.16 -2.64
C PHE A 101 0.13 -7.50 -2.73
N ILE A 102 -0.16 -8.64 -3.35
CA ILE A 102 -1.48 -9.28 -3.32
C ILE A 102 -1.37 -10.47 -2.40
N TYR A 103 -2.24 -10.53 -1.39
CA TYR A 103 -2.25 -11.60 -0.41
C TYR A 103 -3.65 -12.17 -0.23
N LYS A 104 -3.77 -13.50 -0.34
CA LYS A 104 -4.98 -14.23 0.05
C LYS A 104 -4.71 -15.00 1.34
N SER A 105 -5.41 -14.61 2.39
CA SER A 105 -5.27 -15.19 3.72
C SER A 105 -5.71 -16.65 3.79
N LYS A 106 -5.37 -17.30 4.90
CA LYS A 106 -5.85 -18.65 5.22
C LYS A 106 -7.39 -18.72 5.27
N LYS A 107 -8.02 -17.65 5.77
CA LYS A 107 -9.49 -17.49 5.86
C LYS A 107 -10.14 -17.16 4.52
N GLY A 108 -9.36 -17.00 3.44
CA GLY A 108 -9.88 -16.74 2.10
C GLY A 108 -10.11 -15.26 1.76
N LYS A 109 -9.94 -14.34 2.71
CA LYS A 109 -9.98 -12.90 2.45
C LYS A 109 -8.75 -12.45 1.66
N VAL A 110 -8.96 -11.53 0.72
CA VAL A 110 -7.90 -10.92 -0.09
C VAL A 110 -7.54 -9.55 0.44
N PHE A 111 -6.25 -9.23 0.40
CA PHE A 111 -5.68 -7.95 0.78
C PHE A 111 -4.73 -7.48 -0.31
N VAL A 112 -4.79 -6.20 -0.62
CA VAL A 112 -3.74 -5.51 -1.39
C VAL A 112 -3.05 -4.56 -0.43
N PHE A 113 -1.74 -4.68 -0.33
CA PHE A 113 -0.97 -3.83 0.58
C PHE A 113 0.42 -3.54 0.03
N ASP A 114 1.01 -2.44 0.50
CA ASP A 114 2.32 -1.99 0.09
C ASP A 114 3.30 -2.07 1.27
N LEU A 115 4.55 -2.45 0.99
CA LEU A 115 5.67 -2.32 1.92
C LEU A 115 6.70 -1.33 1.37
N PRO A 116 7.40 -0.54 2.21
CA PRO A 116 8.41 0.38 1.73
C PRO A 116 9.48 -0.32 0.90
N TYR A 117 9.93 0.35 -0.17
CA TYR A 117 11.03 -0.17 -0.96
C TYR A 117 12.29 -0.36 -0.09
N PRO A 118 13.01 -1.49 -0.23
CA PRO A 118 14.21 -1.79 0.54
C PRO A 118 15.47 -1.09 -0.03
N PHE A 119 15.29 -0.02 -0.81
CA PHE A 119 16.35 0.70 -1.53
C PHE A 119 16.34 2.19 -1.16
N PRO A 120 17.49 2.86 -1.12
CA PRO A 120 17.58 4.28 -0.75
C PRO A 120 17.08 5.23 -1.84
N ASN A 121 17.08 4.82 -3.10
CA ASN A 121 16.71 5.63 -4.26
C ASN A 121 16.37 4.74 -5.47
N LYS A 122 16.01 5.38 -6.60
CA LYS A 122 15.68 4.73 -7.87
C LYS A 122 16.58 5.19 -9.03
N ASN A 123 17.82 5.56 -8.73
CA ASN A 123 18.70 6.21 -9.72
C ASN A 123 18.92 5.35 -10.97
N ASN A 124 19.12 4.03 -10.77
CA ASN A 124 19.14 3.06 -11.86
C ASN A 124 17.74 2.45 -12.03
N LYS A 125 16.94 3.05 -12.91
CA LYS A 125 15.52 2.67 -13.10
C LYS A 125 15.36 1.25 -13.67
N GLU A 126 16.26 0.80 -14.55
CA GLU A 126 16.22 -0.55 -15.14
C GLU A 126 16.46 -1.63 -14.09
N VAL A 127 17.47 -1.45 -13.25
CA VAL A 127 17.72 -2.36 -12.12
C VAL A 127 16.59 -2.26 -11.10
N PHE A 128 16.16 -1.05 -10.76
CA PHE A 128 15.09 -0.85 -9.79
C PHE A 128 13.78 -1.53 -10.22
N LYS A 129 13.42 -1.47 -11.51
CA LYS A 129 12.23 -2.10 -12.07
C LYS A 129 12.16 -3.60 -11.74
N THR A 130 13.28 -4.30 -11.87
CA THR A 130 13.36 -5.75 -11.64
C THR A 130 13.55 -6.08 -10.16
N GLU A 131 14.47 -5.41 -9.48
CA GLU A 131 14.83 -5.68 -8.09
C GLU A 131 13.69 -5.35 -7.11
N LYS A 132 12.88 -4.31 -7.36
CA LYS A 132 11.80 -3.90 -6.45
C LYS A 132 10.74 -4.97 -6.20
N SER A 133 10.57 -5.89 -7.16
CA SER A 133 9.54 -6.92 -7.14
C SER A 133 10.06 -8.28 -6.65
N LYS A 134 11.34 -8.36 -6.25
CA LYS A 134 11.94 -9.58 -5.71
C LYS A 134 11.57 -9.76 -4.24
N VAL A 135 10.85 -10.85 -3.95
CA VAL A 135 10.30 -11.13 -2.62
C VAL A 135 11.41 -11.27 -1.57
N GLU A 136 12.60 -11.75 -1.96
CA GLU A 136 13.74 -11.95 -1.04
C GLU A 136 14.14 -10.67 -0.29
N TYR A 137 14.00 -9.49 -0.90
CA TYR A 137 14.34 -8.24 -0.24
C TYR A 137 13.37 -7.85 0.88
N TYR A 138 12.18 -8.44 0.89
CA TYR A 138 11.18 -8.22 1.93
C TYR A 138 11.16 -9.34 2.97
N SER A 139 12.01 -10.36 2.85
CA SER A 139 12.03 -11.55 3.74
C SER A 139 12.06 -11.23 5.24
N LYS A 140 12.73 -10.15 5.65
CA LYS A 140 12.84 -9.73 7.06
C LYS A 140 11.58 -9.05 7.60
N ILE A 141 10.71 -8.54 6.73
CA ILE A 141 9.53 -7.74 7.11
C ILE A 141 8.21 -8.41 6.74
N LEU A 142 8.16 -9.10 5.60
CA LEU A 142 6.94 -9.64 5.00
C LEU A 142 6.20 -10.64 5.90
N PRO A 143 6.85 -11.61 6.58
CA PRO A 143 6.14 -12.52 7.49
C PRO A 143 5.46 -11.78 8.65
N PHE A 144 6.10 -10.72 9.15
CA PHE A 144 5.52 -9.90 10.21
C PHE A 144 4.36 -9.05 9.68
N ALA A 145 4.46 -8.48 8.48
CA ALA A 145 3.37 -7.73 7.86
C ALA A 145 2.13 -8.61 7.62
N ILE A 146 2.32 -9.82 7.09
CA ILE A 146 1.24 -10.81 6.91
C ILE A 146 0.59 -11.13 8.26
N LYS A 147 1.39 -11.37 9.30
CA LYS A 147 0.89 -11.64 10.65
C LYS A 147 0.00 -10.50 11.16
N VAL A 148 0.42 -9.25 10.99
CA VAL A 148 -0.39 -8.07 11.36
C VAL A 148 -1.70 -8.05 10.58
N VAL A 149 -1.67 -8.27 9.26
CA VAL A 149 -2.87 -8.27 8.42
C VAL A 149 -3.84 -9.37 8.84
N ASP A 150 -3.35 -10.59 9.10
CA ASP A 150 -4.17 -11.71 9.54
C ASP A 150 -4.75 -11.51 10.95
N GLU A 151 -3.97 -10.95 11.89
CA GLU A 151 -4.41 -10.74 13.28
C GLU A 151 -5.43 -9.62 13.42
N PHE A 152 -5.31 -8.56 12.61
CA PHE A 152 -6.20 -7.40 12.65
C PHE A 152 -7.26 -7.39 11.55
N ASP A 153 -7.41 -8.50 10.81
CA ASP A 153 -8.47 -8.70 9.83
C ASP A 153 -9.85 -8.23 10.35
N CYS A 154 -10.59 -7.49 9.52
CA CYS A 154 -11.91 -6.99 9.84
C CYS A 154 -13.00 -7.83 9.18
N ASP A 155 -13.97 -8.33 9.95
CA ASP A 155 -15.13 -9.05 9.42
C ASP A 155 -16.18 -8.12 8.80
N LEU A 156 -16.20 -6.84 9.18
CA LEU A 156 -17.18 -5.86 8.69
C LEU A 156 -16.82 -5.29 7.30
N SER A 157 -15.56 -5.38 6.89
CA SER A 157 -15.10 -4.85 5.62
C SER A 157 -14.03 -5.76 5.03
N GLU A 158 -14.33 -6.35 3.87
CA GLU A 158 -13.36 -7.13 3.12
C GLU A 158 -12.14 -6.28 2.73
N GLY A 159 -10.96 -6.90 2.75
CA GLY A 159 -9.69 -6.24 2.38
C GLY A 159 -9.22 -5.14 3.34
N LYS A 160 -9.88 -4.92 4.47
CA LYS A 160 -9.47 -3.94 5.50
C LYS A 160 -9.14 -4.60 6.81
N ILE A 161 -8.35 -3.91 7.62
CA ILE A 161 -8.06 -4.28 9.01
C ILE A 161 -8.77 -3.34 9.98
N VAL A 162 -9.01 -3.81 11.19
CA VAL A 162 -9.73 -3.08 12.25
C VAL A 162 -9.19 -1.65 12.46
N PRO A 163 -7.86 -1.41 12.59
CA PRO A 163 -7.33 -0.04 12.71
C PRO A 163 -7.76 0.92 11.60
N VAL A 164 -7.82 0.46 10.34
CA VAL A 164 -8.22 1.30 9.20
C VAL A 164 -9.70 1.64 9.27
N VAL A 165 -10.54 0.64 9.52
CA VAL A 165 -11.99 0.82 9.65
C VAL A 165 -12.33 1.79 10.80
N LEU A 166 -11.63 1.68 11.92
CA LEU A 166 -11.78 2.62 13.04
C LEU A 166 -11.35 4.04 12.64
N SER A 167 -10.19 4.20 11.99
CA SER A 167 -9.72 5.51 11.52
C SER A 167 -10.74 6.18 10.60
N GLU A 168 -11.28 5.44 9.64
CA GLU A 168 -12.32 5.96 8.71
C GLU A 168 -13.57 6.40 9.45
N LYS A 169 -14.03 5.59 10.41
CA LYS A 169 -15.20 5.92 11.24
C LYS A 169 -14.99 7.21 12.03
N TYR A 170 -13.83 7.39 12.65
CA TYR A 170 -13.53 8.62 13.40
C TYR A 170 -13.35 9.84 12.48
N THR A 171 -12.80 9.68 11.28
CA THR A 171 -12.75 10.79 10.30
C THR A 171 -14.14 11.16 9.79
N ALA A 172 -15.03 10.19 9.58
CA ALA A 172 -16.40 10.43 9.12
C ALA A 172 -17.23 11.21 10.16
N ILE A 173 -17.08 10.91 11.44
CA ILE A 173 -17.74 11.66 12.52
C ILE A 173 -17.28 13.14 12.54
N SER A 174 -16.01 13.40 12.19
CA SER A 174 -15.53 14.79 12.08
C SER A 174 -16.11 15.56 10.87
N LEU A 175 -16.68 14.86 9.89
CA LEU A 175 -17.33 15.47 8.71
C LEU A 175 -18.79 15.83 8.96
N GLU A 176 -19.49 15.14 9.87
CA GLU A 176 -20.90 15.41 10.20
C GLU A 176 -21.15 16.86 10.66
N PRO A 177 -20.32 17.47 11.54
CA PRO A 177 -20.47 18.88 11.89
C PRO A 177 -20.27 19.82 10.70
N GLY A 178 -19.30 19.52 9.82
CA GLY A 178 -19.03 20.33 8.63
C GLY A 178 -20.18 20.31 7.63
N ALA A 179 -20.76 19.13 7.39
CA ALA A 179 -21.95 18.97 6.56
C ALA A 179 -23.17 19.70 7.16
N THR A 180 -23.33 19.64 8.49
CA THR A 180 -24.41 20.35 9.19
C THR A 180 -24.28 21.87 9.05
N VAL A 181 -23.07 22.41 9.18
CA VAL A 181 -22.80 23.85 8.97
C VAL A 181 -23.07 24.25 7.51
N LEU A 182 -22.65 23.43 6.55
CA LEU A 182 -22.89 23.72 5.13
C LEU A 182 -24.38 23.70 4.79
N ASP A 183 -25.13 22.75 5.36
CA ASP A 183 -26.60 22.64 5.22
C ASP A 183 -27.34 23.81 5.89
N LEU A 184 -26.85 24.30 7.03
CA LEU A 184 -27.37 25.52 7.65
C LEU A 184 -27.12 26.76 6.76
N LEU A 185 -25.93 26.89 6.18
CA LEU A 185 -25.56 28.03 5.33
C LEU A 185 -26.36 28.06 4.01
N THR A 186 -26.62 26.91 3.39
CA THR A 186 -27.45 26.82 2.18
C THR A 186 -28.92 27.14 2.48
N LYS A 187 -29.42 26.80 3.68
CA LYS A 187 -30.76 27.17 4.13
C LYS A 187 -30.89 28.64 4.53
N MET A 188 -29.78 29.33 4.83
CA MET A 188 -29.76 30.75 5.18
C MET A 188 -29.67 31.70 3.97
N HIS A 189 -29.39 31.20 2.76
CA HIS A 189 -29.26 32.01 1.53
C HIS A 189 -30.33 31.69 0.47
N VAL A 190 -31.52 31.27 0.89
CA VAL A 190 -32.76 31.23 0.07
C VAL A 190 -33.84 32.03 0.76
#